data_AF-A0A645EKJ8-F1
#
_entry.id   AF-A0A645EKJ8-F1
#
_cell.length_a   1.000
_cell.length_b   1.000
_cell.length_c   1.000
_cell.angle_alpha   90.00
_cell.angle_beta   90.00
_cell.angle_gamma   90.00
#
_symmetry.space_group_name_H-M   'P 1'
#
loop_
_entity.id
_entity.type
_entity.pdbx_description
1 polymer ?
#
loop_
_entity_poly.entity_id
_entity_poly.type
_entity_poly.pdbx_seq_one_letter_code
_entity_poly.pdbx_strand_id
1 'polypeptide(L)' 'MFKEPEKGNKDINVERTEEALEEKPDIIATGCPFCMTMMTDGVKHFNRTDNVAVKDIAELLAEAEDL' A
#
# COMPACT_ATOMS: atom_id res chain seq x y z
N MET A 1 2.90 -20.14 -1.14
CA MET A 1 2.36 -19.78 -2.46
C MET A 1 0.97 -19.22 -2.22
N PHE A 2 0.80 -17.90 -2.37
CA PHE A 2 -0.50 -17.26 -2.20
C PHE A 2 -1.47 -17.75 -3.28
N LYS A 3 -2.77 -17.69 -2.99
CA LYS A 3 -3.82 -18.00 -3.96
C LYS A 3 -3.61 -17.14 -5.22
N GLU A 4 -3.64 -17.75 -6.39
CA GLU A 4 -3.58 -17.01 -7.65
C GLU A 4 -4.76 -16.02 -7.76
N PRO A 5 -4.56 -14.84 -8.35
CA PRO A 5 -5.65 -13.89 -8.55
C PRO A 5 -6.80 -14.55 -9.34
N GLU A 6 -8.03 -14.29 -8.88
CA GLU A 6 -9.23 -14.71 -9.60
C GLU A 6 -9.33 -13.97 -10.93
N LYS A 7 -10.06 -14.54 -11.89
CA LYS A 7 -10.28 -13.89 -13.19
C LYS A 7 -10.96 -12.53 -13.00
N GLY A 8 -10.36 -11.49 -13.53
CA GLY A 8 -10.86 -10.11 -13.49
C GLY A 8 -10.19 -9.23 -14.54
N ASN A 9 -10.49 -7.94 -14.52
CA ASN A 9 -9.91 -6.98 -15.47
C ASN A 9 -8.52 -6.49 -15.04
N LYS A 10 -8.22 -6.53 -13.73
CA LYS A 10 -7.00 -6.01 -13.13
C LYS A 10 -6.70 -6.76 -11.83
N ASP A 11 -5.43 -6.90 -11.50
CA ASP A 11 -5.03 -7.42 -10.19
C ASP A 11 -5.35 -6.40 -9.09
N ILE A 12 -5.88 -6.88 -7.97
CA ILE A 12 -6.43 -6.04 -6.91
C ILE A 12 -5.38 -5.10 -6.28
N ASN A 13 -4.12 -5.53 -6.23
CA ASN A 13 -3.03 -4.70 -5.72
C ASN A 13 -2.75 -3.52 -6.66
N VAL A 14 -2.88 -3.69 -7.98
CA VAL A 14 -2.67 -2.62 -8.95
C VAL A 14 -3.86 -1.66 -8.94
N GLU A 15 -5.09 -2.17 -8.92
CA GLU A 15 -6.31 -1.35 -8.87
C GLU A 15 -6.36 -0.48 -7.61
N ARG A 16 -6.19 -1.06 -6.42
CA ARG A 16 -6.21 -0.29 -5.16
C ARG A 16 -5.06 0.70 -5.02
N THR A 17 -3.90 0.37 -5.57
CA THR A 17 -2.77 1.30 -5.50
C THR A 17 -2.95 2.46 -6.47
N GLU A 18 -3.52 2.23 -7.66
CA GLU A 18 -3.88 3.31 -8.58
C GLU A 18 -4.84 4.29 -7.91
N GLU A 19 -5.94 3.80 -7.34
CA GLU A 19 -6.91 4.62 -6.60
C GLU A 19 -6.23 5.42 -5.46
N ALA A 20 -5.38 4.77 -4.67
CA ALA A 20 -4.67 5.46 -3.59
C ALA A 20 -3.72 6.55 -4.10
N LEU A 21 -3.04 6.33 -5.23
CA LEU A 21 -2.06 7.28 -5.79
C LEU A 21 -2.71 8.49 -6.46
N GLU A 22 -3.96 8.39 -6.90
CA GLU A 22 -4.73 9.51 -7.46
C GLU A 22 -4.92 10.66 -6.46
N GLU A 23 -5.04 10.33 -5.17
CA GLU A 23 -5.13 11.28 -4.07
C GLU A 23 -3.77 11.93 -3.71
N LYS A 24 -2.69 11.54 -4.39
CA LYS A 24 -1.31 12.04 -4.20
C LYS A 24 -0.83 11.97 -2.73
N PRO A 25 -0.92 10.81 -2.08
CA PRO A 25 -0.48 10.66 -0.69
C PRO A 25 1.04 10.67 -0.58
N ASP A 26 1.55 11.20 0.53
CA ASP A 26 2.93 10.94 0.97
C ASP A 26 3.04 9.58 1.69
N ILE A 27 1.97 9.15 2.36
CA ILE A 27 1.89 7.91 3.13
C ILE A 27 0.58 7.18 2.85
N ILE A 28 0.66 5.88 2.58
CA ILE A 28 -0.47 4.94 2.56
C ILE A 28 -0.41 4.09 3.84
N ALA A 29 -1.34 4.31 4.75
CA ALA A 29 -1.44 3.53 5.98
C ALA A 29 -2.31 2.27 5.78
N THR A 30 -1.88 1.15 6.37
CA THR A 30 -2.66 -0.09 6.39
C THR A 30 -2.75 -0.64 7.81
N GLY A 31 -3.82 -1.38 8.13
CA GLY A 31 -3.95 -2.09 9.42
C GLY A 31 -3.90 -3.61 9.27
N CYS A 32 -3.31 -4.10 8.18
CA CYS A 32 -3.29 -5.51 7.82
C CYS A 32 -1.96 -5.84 7.14
N PRO A 33 -1.17 -6.80 7.68
CA PRO A 33 0.15 -7.15 7.12
C PRO A 33 0.09 -7.61 5.65
N PHE A 34 -1.02 -8.24 5.26
CA PHE A 34 -1.21 -8.65 3.88
C PHE A 34 -1.45 -7.45 2.96
N CYS A 35 -2.27 -6.49 3.39
CA CYS A 35 -2.49 -5.26 2.65
C CYS A 35 -1.22 -4.45 2.52
N MET A 36 -0.37 -4.42 3.55
CA MET A 36 0.93 -3.75 3.49
C MET A 36 1.79 -4.31 2.37
N THR A 37 1.90 -5.64 2.26
CA THR A 37 2.61 -6.30 1.15
C THR A 37 1.99 -5.91 -0.20
N MET A 38 0.66 -6.02 -0.33
CA MET A 38 -0.05 -5.69 -1.57
C MET A 38 0.19 -4.23 -2.01
N MET A 39 0.07 -3.28 -1.09
CA MET A 39 0.26 -1.86 -1.38
C MET A 39 1.74 -1.54 -1.66
N THR A 40 2.67 -2.20 -0.98
CA THR A 40 4.11 -2.04 -1.24
C THR A 40 4.47 -2.52 -2.64
N ASP A 41 3.99 -3.69 -3.03
CA ASP A 41 4.17 -4.24 -4.38
C ASP A 41 3.50 -3.36 -5.44
N GLY A 42 2.30 -2.84 -5.16
CA GLY A 42 1.61 -1.90 -6.03
C GLY A 42 2.37 -0.58 -6.19
N VAL A 43 2.87 0.03 -5.11
CA VAL A 43 3.62 1.30 -5.16
C VAL A 43 4.90 1.10 -5.96
N LYS A 44 5.55 -0.06 -5.81
CA LYS A 44 6.68 -0.47 -6.63
C LYS A 44 6.31 -0.66 -8.10
N HIS A 45 5.16 -1.28 -8.40
CA HIS A 45 4.67 -1.43 -9.77
C HIS A 45 4.51 -0.09 -10.49
N PHE A 46 4.06 0.95 -9.77
CA PHE A 46 3.95 2.31 -10.30
C PHE A 46 5.24 3.15 -10.21
N ASN A 47 6.37 2.58 -9.77
CA ASN A 47 7.64 3.27 -9.55
C ASN A 47 7.52 4.49 -8.63
N ARG A 48 6.72 4.39 -7.56
CA ARG A 48 6.47 5.47 -6.60
C ARG A 48 7.12 5.28 -5.24
N THR A 49 7.99 4.28 -5.10
CA THR A 49 8.62 3.87 -3.84
C THR A 49 9.45 4.97 -3.19
N ASP A 50 10.01 5.89 -3.97
CA ASP A 50 10.81 7.03 -3.45
C ASP A 50 9.94 8.17 -2.91
N ASN A 51 8.66 8.23 -3.28
CA ASN A 51 7.77 9.37 -2.98
C ASN A 51 6.60 8.99 -2.07
N VAL A 52 6.26 7.71 -1.96
CA VAL A 52 5.10 7.23 -1.21
C VAL A 52 5.54 6.11 -0.28
N ALA A 53 5.42 6.34 1.02
CA ALA A 53 5.67 5.32 2.03
C ALA A 53 4.42 4.48 2.28
N VAL A 54 4.59 3.17 2.46
CA VAL A 54 3.52 2.28 2.92
C VAL A 54 3.85 1.88 4.36
N LYS A 55 2.95 2.13 5.30
CA LYS A 55 3.18 1.89 6.75
C LYS A 55 2.01 1.19 7.41
N ASP A 56 2.25 0.54 8.54
CA ASP A 56 1.21 0.11 9.46
C ASP A 56 0.68 1.30 10.28
N ILE A 57 -0.60 1.27 10.65
CA ILE A 57 -1.17 2.25 11.59
C ILE A 57 -0.43 2.23 12.94
N ALA A 58 0.02 1.07 13.41
CA ALA A 58 0.79 0.96 14.65
C ALA A 58 2.16 1.65 14.55
N GLU A 59 2.81 1.60 13.38
CA GLU A 59 4.08 2.32 13.15
C GLU A 59 3.86 3.84 13.22
N LEU A 60 2.77 4.33 12.62
CA LEU A 60 2.40 5.74 12.70
C LEU A 60 2.11 6.21 14.13
N LEU A 61 1.46 5.37 14.94
CA LEU A 61 1.22 5.67 16.35
C LEU A 61 2.52 5.71 17.15
N ALA A 62 3.44 4.77 16.91
CA ALA A 62 4.74 4.75 17.58
C ALA A 62 5.61 5.96 17.18
N GLU A 63 5.60 6.38 15.92
CA GLU A 63 6.30 7.59 15.46
C GLU A 63 5.72 8.88 16.08
N ALA A 64 4.45 8.86 16.46
CA ALA A 64 3.76 9.97 17.08
C ALA A 64 3.86 9.99 18.62
N GLU A 65 4.41 8.96 19.26
CA GLU A 65 4.42 8.81 20.73
C GLU A 65 5.23 9.93 21.43
N ASP A 66 6.14 10.59 20.71
CA ASP A 66 6.97 11.69 21.20
C ASP A 66 6.47 13.10 20.80
N LEU A 67 5.24 13.23 20.25
CA LEU A 67 4.59 14.51 19.91
C LEU A 67 3.76 15.09 21.08
#